data_AF-A0A7S1FAI7-F1
#
_entry.id   AF-A0A7S1FAI7-F1
#
_cell.length_a   1.000
_cell.length_b   1.000
_cell.length_c   1.000
_cell.angle_alpha   90.00
_cell.angle_beta   90.00
_cell.angle_gamma   90.00
#
_symmetry.space_group_name_H-M   'P 1'
#
loop_
_entity.id
_entity.type
_entity.pdbx_description
1 polymer ?
#
loop_
_entity_poly.entity_id
_entity_poly.type
_entity_poly.pdbx_seq_one_letter_code
_entity_poly.pdbx_strand_id
1 'polypeptide(L)'
;MDTIVPSTSGVYCKEWATPVDSAPLPSATFLTGYMVTLTVSALILGISIRMLRRESLRALLRDAGVALKKVQQTSKEIERKTFHLAGLLVPLIYQVLLQYGFTQDFCVRIVWSITIVGCTADMMRIHVPFVQRNWPLKSILREKEQGQLCGGFYFALGCTLTIHFFEPVIAMTSIIYLVMGDMTAALVGRSFGKSIVALGIGPEGKKSVEGSTAMFAVCVVFGCSIFSQVHLREYAVILASLAATLVEVYEPFGINDNVSIPVLASVALTFGFARTYKCEPARSPLSWGR
;
A
#
# COMPACT_ATOMS: atom_id res chain seq x y z
N MET A 1 50.00 -34.20 -20.63
CA MET A 1 50.15 -32.77 -20.93
C MET A 1 48.76 -32.26 -21.21
N ASP A 2 48.01 -32.00 -20.14
CA ASP A 2 46.66 -31.48 -20.23
C ASP A 2 46.76 -29.95 -20.29
N THR A 3 46.42 -29.41 -21.44
CA THR A 3 46.34 -27.96 -21.66
C THR A 3 45.18 -27.41 -20.85
N ILE A 4 45.54 -26.71 -19.77
CA ILE A 4 44.67 -25.84 -18.99
C ILE A 4 44.13 -24.76 -19.94
N VAL A 5 42.83 -24.83 -20.25
CA VAL A 5 42.10 -23.72 -20.88
C VAL A 5 41.89 -22.64 -19.81
N PRO A 6 42.31 -21.38 -20.03
CA PRO A 6 42.03 -20.31 -19.08
C PRO A 6 40.53 -19.97 -19.15
N SER A 7 39.81 -20.15 -18.04
CA SER A 7 38.45 -19.66 -17.86
C SER A 7 38.47 -18.13 -17.82
N THR A 8 38.34 -17.50 -18.98
CA THR A 8 38.10 -16.06 -19.11
C THR A 8 36.61 -15.79 -19.01
N SER A 9 36.15 -15.29 -17.86
CA SER A 9 35.02 -14.35 -17.64
C SER A 9 34.34 -14.58 -16.29
N GLY A 10 35.03 -14.20 -15.21
CA GLY A 10 34.46 -14.22 -13.86
C GLY A 10 33.38 -13.13 -13.72
N VAL A 11 32.13 -13.46 -14.02
CA VAL A 11 30.97 -12.67 -13.61
C VAL A 11 30.77 -12.91 -12.12
N TYR A 12 31.18 -11.96 -11.28
CA TYR A 12 30.93 -12.02 -9.84
C TYR A 12 29.49 -11.55 -9.56
N CYS A 13 28.55 -12.48 -9.60
CA CYS A 13 27.24 -12.25 -8.98
C CYS A 13 27.34 -12.54 -7.48
N LYS A 14 26.52 -11.86 -6.67
CA LYS A 14 26.25 -12.37 -5.31
C LYS A 14 25.75 -13.81 -5.47
N GLU A 15 26.21 -14.75 -4.64
CA GLU A 15 25.93 -16.21 -4.77
C GLU A 15 24.46 -16.58 -5.03
N TRP A 16 23.53 -15.71 -4.63
CA TRP A 16 22.08 -15.88 -4.75
C TRP A 16 21.46 -15.27 -6.02
N ALA A 17 22.23 -14.52 -6.81
CA ALA A 17 21.82 -13.97 -8.09
C ALA A 17 22.44 -14.84 -9.19
N THR A 18 21.77 -15.91 -9.58
CA THR A 18 22.23 -16.66 -10.76
C THR A 18 22.01 -15.78 -12.01
N PRO A 19 22.81 -15.93 -13.08
CA PRO A 19 22.61 -15.19 -14.34
C PRO A 19 21.22 -15.41 -14.98
N VAL A 20 20.47 -16.42 -14.52
CA VAL A 20 19.14 -16.79 -15.01
C VAL A 20 18.02 -16.07 -14.21
N ASP A 21 18.33 -15.57 -13.01
CA ASP A 21 17.36 -14.98 -12.08
C ASP A 21 17.55 -13.46 -11.96
N SER A 22 17.17 -12.72 -13.00
CA SER A 22 16.94 -11.28 -12.88
C SER A 22 15.74 -11.03 -11.94
N ALA A 23 16.03 -10.93 -10.64
CA ALA A 23 15.09 -10.73 -9.52
C ALA A 23 13.87 -11.70 -9.58
N PRO A 24 13.91 -12.87 -8.89
CA PRO A 24 12.77 -13.78 -8.89
C PRO A 24 11.57 -13.07 -8.27
N LEU A 25 10.66 -12.57 -9.12
CA LEU A 25 9.37 -12.06 -8.69
C LEU A 25 8.46 -13.24 -8.33
N PRO A 26 7.48 -13.05 -7.43
CA PRO A 26 6.51 -14.09 -7.13
C PRO A 26 5.83 -14.61 -8.40
N SER A 27 5.60 -15.93 -8.46
CA SER A 27 4.91 -16.54 -9.60
C SER A 27 3.51 -15.94 -9.79
N ALA A 28 3.09 -15.75 -11.05
CA ALA A 28 1.80 -15.15 -11.35
C ALA A 28 0.62 -15.91 -10.72
N THR A 29 0.68 -17.25 -10.70
CA THR A 29 -0.35 -18.09 -10.08
C THR A 29 -0.44 -17.88 -8.57
N PHE A 30 0.70 -17.82 -7.88
CA PHE A 30 0.73 -17.51 -6.44
C PHE A 30 0.14 -16.12 -6.18
N LEU A 31 0.57 -15.12 -6.96
CA LEU A 31 0.14 -13.74 -6.78
C LEU A 31 -1.37 -13.58 -7.03
N THR A 32 -1.93 -14.21 -8.06
CA THR A 32 -3.39 -14.23 -8.27
C THR A 32 -4.11 -14.85 -7.08
N GLY A 33 -3.69 -16.06 -6.65
CA GLY A 33 -4.31 -16.73 -5.51
C GLY A 33 -4.27 -15.87 -4.24
N TYR A 34 -3.14 -15.18 -4.02
CA TYR A 34 -2.96 -14.25 -2.93
C TYR A 34 -3.94 -13.06 -3.01
N MET A 35 -4.01 -12.39 -4.16
CA MET A 35 -4.89 -11.21 -4.37
C MET A 35 -6.37 -11.58 -4.23
N VAL A 36 -6.78 -12.73 -4.75
CA VAL A 36 -8.15 -13.24 -4.61
C VAL A 36 -8.46 -13.49 -3.14
N THR A 37 -7.60 -14.23 -2.44
CA THR A 37 -7.80 -14.58 -1.03
C THR A 37 -7.88 -13.33 -0.15
N LEU A 38 -6.95 -12.39 -0.34
CA LEU A 38 -6.91 -11.13 0.40
C LEU A 38 -8.19 -10.31 0.16
N THR A 39 -8.57 -10.12 -1.10
CA THR A 39 -9.74 -9.31 -1.46
C THR A 39 -11.04 -9.95 -0.97
N VAL A 40 -11.22 -11.25 -1.16
CA VAL A 40 -12.41 -11.97 -0.67
C VAL A 40 -12.50 -11.91 0.84
N SER A 41 -11.40 -12.14 1.56
CA SER A 41 -11.37 -12.07 3.02
C SER A 41 -11.71 -10.66 3.53
N ALA A 42 -11.18 -9.63 2.87
CA ALA A 42 -11.48 -8.24 3.19
C ALA A 42 -12.96 -7.86 2.91
N LEU A 43 -13.53 -8.37 1.82
CA LEU A 43 -14.95 -8.15 1.49
C LEU A 43 -15.87 -8.86 2.50
N ILE A 44 -15.57 -10.10 2.86
CA ILE A 44 -16.31 -10.84 3.90
C ILE A 44 -16.25 -10.09 5.23
N LEU A 45 -15.07 -9.64 5.64
CA LEU A 45 -14.89 -8.85 6.86
C LEU A 45 -15.70 -7.55 6.79
N GLY A 46 -15.63 -6.83 5.68
CA GLY A 46 -16.34 -5.58 5.49
C GLY A 46 -17.86 -5.72 5.50
N ILE A 47 -18.40 -6.77 4.86
CA ILE A 47 -19.81 -7.11 4.90
C ILE A 47 -20.22 -7.49 6.32
N SER A 48 -19.44 -8.34 7.00
CA SER A 48 -19.71 -8.75 8.38
C SER A 48 -19.79 -7.56 9.33
N ILE A 49 -18.85 -6.60 9.22
CA ILE A 49 -18.86 -5.37 10.00
C ILE A 49 -20.11 -4.53 9.71
N ARG A 50 -20.55 -4.45 8.44
CA ARG A 50 -21.76 -3.70 8.08
C ARG A 50 -23.05 -4.36 8.53
N MET A 51 -23.08 -5.68 8.55
CA MET A 51 -24.24 -6.43 9.07
C MET A 51 -24.36 -6.31 10.59
N LEU A 52 -23.27 -5.98 11.27
CA LEU A 52 -23.27 -5.78 12.72
C LEU A 52 -24.03 -4.50 13.10
N ARG A 53 -24.93 -4.60 14.09
CA ARG A 53 -25.57 -3.41 14.66
C ARG A 53 -24.51 -2.51 15.29
N ARG A 54 -24.66 -1.19 15.14
CA ARG A 54 -23.75 -0.19 15.73
C ARG A 54 -23.54 -0.39 17.23
N GLU A 55 -24.57 -0.83 17.95
CA GLU A 55 -24.48 -1.13 19.38
C GLU A 55 -23.56 -2.33 19.67
N SER A 56 -23.70 -3.41 18.89
CA SER A 56 -22.84 -4.59 18.98
C SER A 56 -21.38 -4.25 18.64
N LEU A 57 -21.13 -3.41 17.63
CA LEU A 57 -19.78 -2.95 17.31
C LEU A 57 -19.16 -2.15 18.46
N ARG A 58 -19.95 -1.28 19.09
CA ARG A 58 -19.50 -0.51 20.26
C ARG A 58 -19.26 -1.41 21.48
N ALA A 59 -20.03 -2.47 21.67
CA ALA A 59 -19.80 -3.46 22.70
C ALA A 59 -18.47 -4.20 22.47
N LEU A 60 -18.23 -4.72 21.27
CA LEU A 60 -16.96 -5.36 20.91
C LEU A 60 -15.75 -4.45 21.13
N LEU A 61 -15.87 -3.16 20.79
CA LEU A 61 -14.79 -2.20 21.05
C LEU A 61 -14.52 -2.03 22.55
N ARG A 62 -15.56 -2.03 23.39
CA ARG A 62 -15.40 -1.96 24.85
C ARG A 62 -14.72 -3.21 25.39
N ASP A 63 -15.14 -4.39 24.91
CA ASP A 63 -14.57 -5.68 25.29
C ASP A 63 -13.10 -5.81 24.85
N ALA A 64 -12.75 -5.21 23.72
CA ALA A 64 -11.38 -5.08 23.23
C ALA A 64 -10.53 -4.05 24.01
N GLY A 65 -11.08 -3.41 25.05
CA GLY A 65 -10.37 -2.46 25.92
C GLY A 65 -10.30 -1.02 25.40
N VAL A 66 -11.13 -0.65 24.40
CA VAL A 66 -11.16 0.74 23.90
C VAL A 66 -11.86 1.65 24.91
N ALA A 67 -11.19 2.75 25.28
CA ALA A 67 -11.74 3.73 26.23
C ALA A 67 -13.11 4.27 25.78
N LEU A 68 -14.09 4.34 26.69
CA LEU A 68 -15.48 4.73 26.40
C LEU A 68 -15.61 6.03 25.59
N LYS A 69 -14.79 7.04 25.91
CA LYS A 69 -14.75 8.33 25.21
C LYS A 69 -14.31 8.23 23.73
N LYS A 70 -13.59 7.17 23.35
CA LYS A 70 -13.07 6.92 21.99
C LYS A 70 -13.96 5.98 21.17
N VAL A 71 -14.85 5.21 21.81
CA VAL A 71 -15.67 4.16 21.17
C VAL A 71 -16.53 4.72 20.02
N GLN A 72 -17.21 5.84 20.22
CA GLN A 72 -18.07 6.43 19.18
C GLN A 72 -17.27 6.91 17.96
N GLN A 73 -16.12 7.54 18.20
CA GLN A 73 -15.24 8.01 17.13
C GLN A 73 -14.63 6.84 16.35
N THR A 74 -14.19 5.80 17.06
CA THR A 74 -13.61 4.58 16.47
C THR A 74 -14.65 3.82 15.64
N SER A 75 -15.89 3.69 16.11
CA SER A 75 -16.97 3.06 15.36
C SER A 75 -17.26 3.76 14.03
N LYS A 76 -17.28 5.12 14.01
CA LYS A 76 -17.42 5.87 12.76
C LYS A 76 -16.21 5.69 11.83
N GLU A 77 -15.01 5.59 12.39
CA GLU A 77 -13.79 5.36 11.62
C GLU A 77 -13.81 3.97 10.96
N ILE A 78 -14.24 2.94 11.68
CA ILE A 78 -14.44 1.57 11.14
C ILE A 78 -15.42 1.59 9.97
N GLU A 79 -16.61 2.18 10.13
CA GLU A 79 -17.60 2.24 9.06
C GLU A 79 -17.04 2.86 7.78
N ARG A 80 -16.25 3.94 7.90
CA ARG A 80 -15.63 4.61 6.76
C ARG A 80 -14.50 3.78 6.16
N LYS A 81 -13.56 3.28 6.97
CA LYS A 81 -12.40 2.51 6.50
C LYS A 81 -12.80 1.15 5.91
N THR A 82 -13.96 0.61 6.27
CA THR A 82 -14.55 -0.55 5.59
C THR A 82 -14.83 -0.28 4.10
N PHE A 83 -15.19 0.96 3.70
CA PHE A 83 -15.28 1.30 2.27
C PHE A 83 -13.89 1.36 1.62
N HIS A 84 -12.86 1.74 2.36
CA HIS A 84 -11.49 1.81 1.86
C HIS A 84 -10.94 0.43 1.48
N LEU A 85 -11.45 -0.65 2.10
CA LEU A 85 -11.13 -2.04 1.70
C LEU A 85 -11.51 -2.36 0.24
N ALA A 86 -12.48 -1.65 -0.35
CA ALA A 86 -12.79 -1.79 -1.77
C ALA A 86 -11.59 -1.40 -2.67
N GLY A 87 -10.62 -0.63 -2.13
CA GLY A 87 -9.36 -0.33 -2.79
C GLY A 87 -8.53 -1.57 -3.14
N LEU A 88 -8.73 -2.71 -2.44
CA LEU A 88 -8.10 -3.99 -2.78
C LEU A 88 -8.58 -4.58 -4.12
N LEU A 89 -9.71 -4.09 -4.66
CA LEU A 89 -10.14 -4.45 -6.01
C LEU A 89 -9.16 -3.95 -7.07
N VAL A 90 -8.44 -2.85 -6.83
CA VAL A 90 -7.46 -2.31 -7.79
C VAL A 90 -6.33 -3.30 -8.05
N PRO A 91 -5.55 -3.77 -7.05
CA PRO A 91 -4.50 -4.75 -7.29
C PRO A 91 -5.06 -6.10 -7.77
N LEU A 92 -6.25 -6.52 -7.32
CA LEU A 92 -6.88 -7.74 -7.83
C LEU A 92 -7.21 -7.65 -9.32
N ILE A 93 -7.93 -6.62 -9.75
CA ILE A 93 -8.30 -6.43 -11.16
C ILE A 93 -7.05 -6.29 -12.01
N TYR A 94 -6.04 -5.55 -11.52
CA TYR A 94 -4.78 -5.42 -12.23
C TYR A 94 -4.08 -6.77 -12.43
N GLN A 95 -3.97 -7.60 -11.39
CA GLN A 95 -3.40 -8.94 -11.49
C GLN A 95 -4.18 -9.85 -12.45
N VAL A 96 -5.51 -9.81 -12.36
CA VAL A 96 -6.39 -10.60 -13.23
C VAL A 96 -6.21 -10.21 -14.70
N LEU A 97 -6.18 -8.91 -15.01
CA LEU A 97 -5.92 -8.42 -16.37
C LEU A 97 -4.58 -8.93 -16.90
N LEU A 98 -3.50 -8.83 -16.11
CA LEU A 98 -2.20 -9.35 -16.51
C LEU A 98 -2.23 -10.87 -16.76
N GLN A 99 -2.93 -11.63 -15.92
CA GLN A 99 -3.07 -13.08 -16.07
C GLN A 99 -3.85 -13.47 -17.33
N TYR A 100 -4.83 -12.68 -17.76
CA TYR A 100 -5.56 -12.87 -19.02
C TYR A 100 -4.78 -12.40 -20.26
N GLY A 101 -3.52 -11.98 -20.10
CA GLY A 101 -2.63 -11.61 -21.20
C GLY A 101 -2.74 -10.13 -21.61
N PHE A 102 -3.42 -9.29 -20.84
CA PHE A 102 -3.37 -7.84 -21.07
C PHE A 102 -2.00 -7.30 -20.67
N THR A 103 -1.51 -6.31 -21.42
CA THR A 103 -0.24 -5.67 -21.12
C THR A 103 -0.37 -4.64 -19.99
N GLN A 104 0.75 -4.35 -19.32
CA GLN A 104 0.79 -3.26 -18.34
C GLN A 104 0.39 -1.91 -18.97
N ASP A 105 0.83 -1.64 -20.20
CA ASP A 105 0.46 -0.42 -20.95
C ASP A 105 -1.06 -0.30 -21.16
N PHE A 106 -1.75 -1.41 -21.42
CA PHE A 106 -3.21 -1.41 -21.47
C PHE A 106 -3.84 -1.08 -20.10
N CYS A 107 -3.33 -1.66 -19.02
CA CYS A 107 -3.79 -1.37 -17.67
C CYS A 107 -3.55 0.10 -17.28
N VAL A 108 -2.40 0.66 -17.67
CA VAL A 108 -2.03 2.06 -17.51
C VAL A 108 -3.05 2.98 -18.18
N ARG A 109 -3.44 2.69 -19.43
CA ARG A 109 -4.48 3.46 -20.13
C ARG A 109 -5.81 3.43 -19.38
N ILE A 110 -6.20 2.28 -18.84
CA ILE A 110 -7.43 2.14 -18.05
C ILE A 110 -7.37 3.03 -16.80
N VAL A 111 -6.31 2.93 -15.99
CA VAL A 111 -6.23 3.69 -14.73
C VAL A 111 -6.12 5.19 -14.96
N TRP A 112 -5.42 5.63 -16.00
CA TRP A 112 -5.43 7.05 -16.40
C TRP A 112 -6.81 7.52 -16.84
N SER A 113 -7.53 6.71 -17.62
CA SER A 113 -8.91 7.02 -18.04
C SER A 113 -9.83 7.19 -16.83
N ILE A 114 -9.77 6.25 -15.88
CA ILE A 114 -10.55 6.30 -14.63
C ILE A 114 -10.19 7.56 -13.82
N THR A 115 -8.90 7.87 -13.67
CA THR A 115 -8.45 9.02 -12.89
C THR A 115 -8.83 10.35 -13.54
N ILE A 116 -8.75 10.48 -14.86
CA ILE A 116 -9.16 11.70 -15.59
C ILE A 116 -10.67 11.90 -15.47
N VAL A 117 -11.47 10.85 -15.68
CA VAL A 117 -12.93 10.92 -15.52
C VAL A 117 -13.31 11.26 -14.08
N GLY A 118 -12.67 10.60 -13.09
CA GLY A 118 -12.88 10.87 -11.67
C GLY A 118 -12.51 12.30 -11.28
N CYS A 119 -11.36 12.79 -11.75
CA CYS A 119 -10.92 14.17 -11.56
C CYS A 119 -11.92 15.17 -12.13
N THR A 120 -12.38 14.93 -13.36
CA THR A 120 -13.35 15.79 -14.03
C THR A 120 -14.66 15.83 -13.25
N ALA A 121 -15.16 14.68 -12.80
CA ALA A 121 -16.39 14.60 -11.99
C ALA A 121 -16.23 15.32 -10.63
N ASP A 122 -15.07 15.19 -9.98
CA ASP A 122 -14.79 15.83 -8.70
C ASP A 122 -14.63 17.35 -8.83
N MET A 123 -14.00 17.83 -9.92
CA MET A 123 -13.94 19.23 -10.29
C MET A 123 -15.33 19.82 -10.55
N MET A 124 -16.19 19.10 -11.27
CA MET A 124 -17.58 19.50 -11.47
C MET A 124 -18.33 19.58 -10.14
N ARG A 125 -18.11 18.64 -9.22
CA ARG A 125 -18.71 18.67 -7.88
C ARG A 125 -18.31 19.92 -7.09
N ILE A 126 -17.06 20.38 -7.20
CA ILE A 126 -16.55 21.54 -6.47
C ILE A 126 -17.08 22.86 -7.07
N HIS A 127 -17.09 22.97 -8.40
CA HIS A 127 -17.36 24.24 -9.07
C HIS A 127 -18.82 24.41 -9.54
N VAL A 128 -19.60 23.34 -9.64
CA VAL A 128 -20.99 23.39 -10.13
C VAL A 128 -21.98 23.11 -8.98
N PRO A 129 -22.72 24.12 -8.48
CA PRO A 129 -23.63 23.95 -7.35
C PRO A 129 -24.71 22.87 -7.55
N PHE A 130 -25.17 22.69 -8.80
CA PHE A 130 -26.12 21.63 -9.16
C PHE A 130 -25.54 20.24 -8.92
N VAL A 131 -24.28 20.01 -9.32
CA VAL A 131 -23.59 18.72 -9.15
C VAL A 131 -23.29 18.49 -7.68
N GLN A 132 -22.82 19.51 -6.96
CA GLN A 132 -22.58 19.43 -5.52
C GLN A 132 -23.84 19.04 -4.72
N ARG A 133 -25.00 19.59 -5.09
CA ARG A 133 -26.27 19.33 -4.42
C ARG A 133 -26.77 17.90 -4.64
N ASN A 134 -26.56 17.37 -5.86
CA ASN A 134 -27.04 16.05 -6.28
C ASN A 134 -25.96 14.95 -6.25
N TRP A 135 -24.82 15.20 -5.60
CA TRP A 135 -23.71 14.25 -5.60
C TRP A 135 -24.10 12.93 -4.89
N PRO A 136 -24.02 11.77 -5.57
CA PRO A 136 -24.54 10.50 -5.04
C PRO A 136 -23.80 10.03 -3.78
N LEU A 137 -22.53 10.41 -3.62
CA LEU A 137 -21.68 10.00 -2.50
C LEU A 137 -21.55 11.07 -1.41
N LYS A 138 -22.45 12.07 -1.39
CA LYS A 138 -22.35 13.22 -0.48
C LYS A 138 -22.28 12.83 1.00
N SER A 139 -22.90 11.72 1.38
CA SER A 139 -22.90 11.19 2.75
C SER A 139 -21.55 10.62 3.22
N ILE A 140 -20.62 10.35 2.29
CA ILE A 140 -19.30 9.76 2.58
C ILE A 140 -18.22 10.85 2.67
N LEU A 141 -18.43 12.01 2.03
CA LEU A 141 -17.46 13.10 2.00
C LEU A 141 -17.29 13.75 3.38
N ARG A 142 -16.04 14.06 3.74
CA ARG A 142 -15.76 14.88 4.92
C ARG A 142 -16.26 16.31 4.70
N GLU A 143 -16.57 17.01 5.79
CA GLU A 143 -16.93 18.44 5.75
C GLU A 143 -15.86 19.26 5.03
N LYS A 144 -14.58 19.00 5.34
CA LYS A 144 -13.44 19.63 4.66
C LYS A 144 -13.35 19.29 3.17
N GLU A 145 -13.89 18.15 2.72
CA GLU A 145 -13.84 17.69 1.32
C GLU A 145 -14.98 18.29 0.48
N GLN A 146 -15.92 19.04 1.08
CA GLN A 146 -17.04 19.64 0.32
C GLN A 146 -16.59 20.72 -0.67
N GLY A 147 -15.47 21.41 -0.40
CA GLY A 147 -14.93 22.48 -1.24
C GLY A 147 -13.54 22.21 -1.84
N GLN A 148 -13.01 21.00 -1.69
CA GLN A 148 -11.71 20.59 -2.25
C GLN A 148 -11.81 19.17 -2.83
N LEU A 149 -10.77 18.76 -3.55
CA LEU A 149 -10.65 17.40 -4.09
C LEU A 149 -10.86 16.34 -3.01
N CYS A 150 -11.66 15.32 -3.33
CA CYS A 150 -11.98 14.25 -2.39
C CYS A 150 -10.83 13.26 -2.27
N GLY A 151 -10.78 12.54 -1.15
CA GLY A 151 -9.77 11.49 -0.95
C GLY A 151 -9.80 10.39 -2.03
N GLY A 152 -10.95 10.15 -2.66
CA GLY A 152 -11.09 9.19 -3.76
C GLY A 152 -10.29 9.56 -5.00
N PHE A 153 -10.21 10.86 -5.34
CA PHE A 153 -9.35 11.34 -6.43
C PHE A 153 -7.87 11.08 -6.13
N TYR A 154 -7.42 11.46 -4.93
CA TYR A 154 -6.02 11.22 -4.51
C TYR A 154 -5.66 9.74 -4.48
N PHE A 155 -6.59 8.88 -4.03
CA PHE A 155 -6.42 7.42 -4.09
C PHE A 155 -6.27 6.92 -5.53
N ALA A 156 -7.15 7.34 -6.44
CA ALA A 156 -7.08 6.96 -7.85
C ALA A 156 -5.77 7.44 -8.50
N LEU A 157 -5.34 8.66 -8.19
CA LEU A 157 -4.08 9.22 -8.64
C LEU A 157 -2.87 8.44 -8.10
N GLY A 158 -2.85 8.09 -6.81
CA GLY A 158 -1.80 7.27 -6.20
C GLY A 158 -1.68 5.89 -6.84
N CYS A 159 -2.81 5.22 -7.09
CA CYS A 159 -2.86 3.95 -7.81
C CYS A 159 -2.36 4.10 -9.26
N THR A 160 -2.76 5.17 -9.94
CA THR A 160 -2.38 5.43 -11.33
C THR A 160 -0.88 5.64 -11.46
N LEU A 161 -0.29 6.51 -10.63
CA LEU A 161 1.15 6.78 -10.65
C LEU A 161 1.94 5.52 -10.29
N THR A 162 1.48 4.73 -9.32
CA THR A 162 2.17 3.49 -8.97
C THR A 162 2.12 2.43 -10.05
N ILE A 163 0.96 2.21 -10.67
CA ILE A 163 0.81 1.25 -11.78
C ILE A 163 1.58 1.70 -13.03
N HIS A 164 1.69 3.02 -13.25
CA HIS A 164 2.40 3.57 -14.39
C HIS A 164 3.93 3.46 -14.29
N PHE A 165 4.50 3.75 -13.12
CA PHE A 165 5.96 3.88 -12.97
C PHE A 165 6.68 2.64 -12.45
N PHE A 166 5.97 1.65 -11.91
CA PHE A 166 6.60 0.53 -11.21
C PHE A 166 6.16 -0.83 -11.75
N GLU A 167 6.98 -1.83 -11.49
CA GLU A 167 6.67 -3.23 -11.79
C GLU A 167 5.36 -3.67 -11.13
N PRO A 168 4.54 -4.53 -11.79
CA PRO A 168 3.21 -4.86 -11.32
C PRO A 168 3.14 -5.31 -9.85
N VAL A 169 4.04 -6.21 -9.45
CA VAL A 169 4.08 -6.75 -8.07
C VAL A 169 4.39 -5.66 -7.05
N ILE A 170 5.29 -4.73 -7.40
CA ILE A 170 5.66 -3.60 -6.54
C ILE A 170 4.47 -2.65 -6.41
N ALA A 171 3.83 -2.29 -7.52
CA ALA A 171 2.66 -1.41 -7.53
C ALA A 171 1.52 -1.99 -6.68
N MET A 172 1.19 -3.27 -6.87
CA MET A 172 0.14 -3.94 -6.09
C MET A 172 0.46 -4.00 -4.59
N THR A 173 1.71 -4.31 -4.22
CA THR A 173 2.13 -4.36 -2.83
C THR A 173 2.00 -2.99 -2.16
N SER A 174 2.42 -1.92 -2.85
CA SER A 174 2.32 -0.55 -2.35
C SER A 174 0.87 -0.07 -2.21
N ILE A 175 -0.02 -0.48 -3.12
CA ILE A 175 -1.47 -0.21 -2.98
C ILE A 175 -2.04 -0.97 -1.77
N ILE A 176 -1.60 -2.20 -1.52
CA ILE A 176 -1.98 -2.95 -0.31
C ILE A 176 -1.44 -2.27 0.95
N TYR A 177 -0.22 -1.72 0.92
CA TYR A 177 0.33 -0.95 2.04
C TYR A 177 -0.49 0.30 2.33
N LEU A 178 -0.95 0.99 1.30
CA LEU A 178 -1.91 2.07 1.46
C LEU A 178 -3.19 1.55 2.11
N VAL A 179 -3.88 0.59 1.50
CA VAL A 179 -5.22 0.18 1.96
C VAL A 179 -5.20 -0.47 3.35
N MET A 180 -4.32 -1.44 3.58
CA MET A 180 -4.24 -2.19 4.84
C MET A 180 -3.47 -1.44 5.91
N GLY A 181 -2.37 -0.77 5.53
CA GLY A 181 -1.53 -0.02 6.45
C GLY A 181 -2.23 1.21 7.02
N ASP A 182 -2.73 2.11 6.16
CA ASP A 182 -3.44 3.34 6.61
C ASP A 182 -4.75 3.00 7.34
N MET A 183 -5.48 1.95 6.91
CA MET A 183 -6.62 1.46 7.69
C MET A 183 -6.19 1.06 9.10
N THR A 184 -5.15 0.24 9.25
CA THR A 184 -4.72 -0.24 10.57
C THR A 184 -4.18 0.91 11.42
N ALA A 185 -3.41 1.83 10.82
CA ALA A 185 -2.90 3.03 11.48
C ALA A 185 -4.04 3.85 12.10
N ALA A 186 -5.10 4.10 11.32
CA ALA A 186 -6.25 4.85 11.77
C ALA A 186 -7.04 4.10 12.84
N LEU A 187 -7.29 2.80 12.67
CA LEU A 187 -8.06 2.01 13.64
C LEU A 187 -7.35 1.87 14.97
N VAL A 188 -6.08 1.49 14.97
CA VAL A 188 -5.28 1.35 16.19
C VAL A 188 -5.03 2.71 16.82
N GLY A 189 -4.70 3.74 16.02
CA GLY A 189 -4.46 5.08 16.52
C GLY A 189 -5.70 5.74 17.13
N ARG A 190 -6.91 5.48 16.59
CA ARG A 190 -8.15 5.97 17.21
C ARG A 190 -8.57 5.17 18.43
N SER A 191 -8.34 3.87 18.43
CA SER A 191 -8.71 2.97 19.54
C SER A 191 -7.78 3.15 20.74
N PHE A 192 -6.47 3.06 20.50
CA PHE A 192 -5.42 2.93 21.51
C PHE A 192 -4.39 4.06 21.46
N GLY A 193 -4.44 4.95 20.46
CA GLY A 193 -3.45 6.02 20.34
C GLY A 193 -3.44 6.99 21.52
N LYS A 194 -2.25 7.39 21.97
CA LYS A 194 -2.06 8.21 23.18
C LYS A 194 -2.51 7.53 24.48
N SER A 195 -2.70 6.21 24.46
CA SER A 195 -2.95 5.43 25.68
C SER A 195 -1.68 4.80 26.23
N ILE A 196 -0.67 4.52 25.39
CA ILE A 196 0.63 3.97 25.80
C ILE A 196 1.68 5.08 25.78
N VAL A 197 1.73 5.86 24.68
CA VAL A 197 2.65 7.00 24.53
C VAL A 197 1.83 8.27 24.37
N ALA A 198 1.79 9.13 25.39
CA ALA A 198 0.95 10.34 25.42
C ALA A 198 1.34 11.43 24.38
N LEU A 199 2.37 11.18 23.57
CA LEU A 199 2.84 12.10 22.52
C LEU A 199 2.09 11.83 21.21
N GLY A 200 1.47 12.88 20.67
CA GLY A 200 1.07 12.88 19.27
C GLY A 200 2.29 13.10 18.38
N ILE A 201 2.37 12.37 17.28
CA ILE A 201 3.42 12.53 16.26
C ILE A 201 2.84 13.12 14.98
N GLY A 202 3.72 13.58 14.09
CA GLY A 202 3.35 14.18 12.81
C GLY A 202 2.82 15.63 12.91
N PRO A 203 2.39 16.21 11.78
CA PRO A 203 1.84 17.56 11.74
C PRO A 203 0.67 17.69 12.72
N GLU A 204 0.68 18.74 13.54
CA GLU A 204 -0.35 19.07 14.54
C GLU A 204 -0.55 18.00 15.66
N GLY A 205 0.34 17.01 15.79
CA GLY A 205 0.27 15.98 16.84
C GLY A 205 -0.99 15.10 16.76
N LYS A 206 -1.52 14.92 15.54
CA LYS A 206 -2.77 14.18 15.27
C LYS A 206 -2.55 12.68 15.05
N LYS A 207 -1.34 12.24 14.69
CA LYS A 207 -0.99 10.82 14.54
C LYS A 207 -0.48 10.25 15.87
N SER A 208 -0.48 8.94 16.01
CA SER A 208 -0.12 8.24 17.24
C SER A 208 0.95 7.18 16.97
N VAL A 209 1.90 7.02 17.88
CA VAL A 209 2.96 6.01 17.78
C VAL A 209 2.37 4.60 17.65
N GLU A 210 1.29 4.30 18.38
CA GLU A 210 0.62 3.00 18.34
C GLU A 210 0.05 2.71 16.94
N GLY A 211 -0.58 3.71 16.31
CA GLY A 211 -1.08 3.62 14.93
C GLY A 211 0.03 3.39 13.92
N SER A 212 1.10 4.18 13.95
CA SER A 212 2.21 4.06 12.99
C SER A 212 3.00 2.75 13.20
N THR A 213 3.12 2.27 14.44
CA THR A 213 3.71 0.93 14.72
C THR A 213 2.85 -0.18 14.14
N ALA A 214 1.52 -0.07 14.26
CA ALA A 214 0.61 -1.04 13.67
C ALA A 214 0.66 -1.04 12.13
N MET A 215 0.77 0.13 11.51
CA MET A 215 1.01 0.25 10.06
C MET A 215 2.29 -0.47 9.66
N PHE A 216 3.41 -0.16 10.32
CA PHE A 216 4.70 -0.78 10.03
C PHE A 216 4.62 -2.30 10.10
N ALA A 217 4.04 -2.85 11.19
CA ALA A 217 3.89 -4.29 11.37
C ALA A 217 3.03 -4.92 10.26
N VAL A 218 1.88 -4.31 9.93
CA VAL A 218 0.99 -4.81 8.88
C VAL A 218 1.65 -4.76 7.51
N CYS A 219 2.34 -3.67 7.16
CA CYS A 219 3.13 -3.57 5.94
C CYS A 219 4.21 -4.65 5.87
N VAL A 220 4.96 -4.89 6.95
CA VAL A 220 5.98 -5.96 6.99
C VAL A 220 5.36 -7.33 6.75
N VAL A 221 4.24 -7.64 7.41
CA VAL A 221 3.54 -8.91 7.26
C VAL A 221 3.08 -9.11 5.81
N PHE A 222 2.38 -8.14 5.23
CA PHE A 222 1.90 -8.21 3.84
C PHE A 222 3.04 -8.26 2.83
N GLY A 223 4.09 -7.48 3.02
CA GLY A 223 5.26 -7.50 2.14
C GLY A 223 5.97 -8.85 2.18
N CYS A 224 6.22 -9.39 3.38
CA CYS A 224 6.89 -10.68 3.52
C CYS A 224 6.07 -11.85 2.97
N SER A 225 4.74 -11.80 3.09
CA SER A 225 3.87 -12.85 2.54
C SER A 225 3.77 -12.78 1.01
N ILE A 226 3.63 -11.59 0.41
CA ILE A 226 3.58 -11.41 -1.04
C ILE A 226 4.91 -11.82 -1.68
N PHE A 227 6.02 -11.40 -1.10
CA PHE A 227 7.35 -11.75 -1.59
C PHE A 227 7.86 -13.08 -1.03
N SER A 228 6.99 -13.98 -0.57
CA SER A 228 7.39 -15.22 0.12
C SER A 228 8.30 -16.16 -0.67
N GLN A 229 8.33 -16.02 -2.00
CA GLN A 229 9.16 -16.79 -2.92
C GLN A 229 10.51 -16.10 -3.24
N VAL A 230 10.73 -14.89 -2.71
CA VAL A 230 11.88 -14.02 -3.00
C VAL A 230 12.87 -14.07 -1.85
N HIS A 231 14.15 -14.30 -2.16
CA HIS A 231 15.23 -14.35 -1.18
C HIS A 231 15.63 -12.93 -0.71
N LEU A 232 16.01 -12.77 0.57
CA LEU A 232 16.36 -11.46 1.16
C LEU A 232 15.26 -10.38 1.01
N ARG A 233 14.00 -10.80 0.85
CA ARG A 233 12.85 -9.89 0.72
C ARG A 233 12.72 -8.93 1.90
N GLU A 234 13.14 -9.37 3.09
CA GLU A 234 13.00 -8.66 4.35
C GLU A 234 13.65 -7.29 4.26
N TYR A 235 14.80 -7.19 3.58
CA TYR A 235 15.51 -5.92 3.40
C TYR A 235 14.65 -4.90 2.64
N ALA A 236 14.12 -5.28 1.47
CA ALA A 236 13.27 -4.41 0.67
C ALA A 236 11.94 -4.10 1.36
N VAL A 237 11.32 -5.12 1.96
CA VAL A 237 10.04 -5.03 2.65
C VAL A 237 10.11 -4.13 3.88
N ILE A 238 11.15 -4.26 4.72
CA ILE A 238 11.34 -3.42 5.91
C ILE A 238 11.58 -1.98 5.48
N LEU A 239 12.43 -1.75 4.47
CA LEU A 239 12.69 -0.41 3.95
C LEU A 239 11.41 0.26 3.44
N ALA A 240 10.60 -0.47 2.67
CA ALA A 240 9.34 0.05 2.15
C ALA A 240 8.27 0.25 3.22
N SER A 241 8.20 -0.64 4.21
CA SER A 241 7.28 -0.51 5.34
C SER A 241 7.63 0.71 6.20
N LEU A 242 8.94 0.95 6.39
CA LEU A 242 9.43 2.15 7.05
C LEU A 242 9.09 3.40 6.23
N ALA A 243 9.34 3.39 4.91
CA ALA A 243 8.98 4.51 4.04
C ALA A 243 7.48 4.83 4.09
N ALA A 244 6.61 3.82 3.96
CA ALA A 244 5.16 3.99 4.05
C ALA A 244 4.74 4.58 5.41
N THR A 245 5.32 4.09 6.50
CA THR A 245 5.03 4.57 7.86
C THR A 245 5.52 5.99 8.09
N LEU A 246 6.72 6.35 7.62
CA LEU A 246 7.24 7.71 7.72
C LEU A 246 6.39 8.69 6.92
N VAL A 247 5.94 8.29 5.73
CA VAL A 247 5.06 9.10 4.90
C VAL A 247 3.70 9.31 5.59
N GLU A 248 3.14 8.27 6.21
CA GLU A 248 1.92 8.37 7.02
C GLU A 248 2.08 9.34 8.19
N VAL A 249 3.23 9.34 8.86
CA VAL A 249 3.50 10.21 10.00
C VAL A 249 3.72 11.66 9.57
N TYR A 250 4.54 11.88 8.55
CA TYR A 250 5.05 13.22 8.22
C TYR A 250 4.28 13.96 7.13
N GLU A 251 3.46 13.28 6.33
CA GLU A 251 2.73 13.85 5.19
C GLU A 251 3.62 14.81 4.35
N PRO A 252 4.68 14.27 3.73
CA PRO A 252 5.72 15.08 3.11
C PRO A 252 5.13 16.00 2.03
N PHE A 253 5.58 17.26 2.02
CA PHE A 253 5.19 18.28 1.06
C PHE A 253 3.69 18.66 1.05
N GLY A 254 2.93 18.28 2.09
CA GLY A 254 1.48 18.50 2.14
C GLY A 254 0.71 17.70 1.09
N ILE A 255 1.35 16.69 0.49
CA ILE A 255 0.73 15.79 -0.48
C ILE A 255 -0.10 14.77 0.29
N ASN A 256 -1.32 14.52 -0.21
CA ASN A 256 -2.23 13.54 0.35
C ASN A 256 -1.57 12.15 0.48
N ASP A 257 -1.75 11.53 1.64
CA ASP A 257 -1.27 10.19 1.99
C ASP A 257 -1.66 9.12 0.96
N ASN A 258 -2.85 9.23 0.37
CA ASN A 258 -3.32 8.31 -0.68
C ASN A 258 -2.49 8.35 -1.97
N VAL A 259 -1.71 9.42 -2.20
CA VAL A 259 -0.75 9.50 -3.32
C VAL A 259 0.65 9.13 -2.84
N SER A 260 1.10 9.74 -1.75
CA SER A 260 2.49 9.67 -1.32
C SER A 260 2.88 8.29 -0.78
N ILE A 261 2.00 7.62 -0.02
CA ILE A 261 2.28 6.28 0.53
C ILE A 261 2.59 5.27 -0.57
N PRO A 262 1.70 5.01 -1.54
CA PRO A 262 1.95 3.95 -2.52
C PRO A 262 3.13 4.31 -3.42
N VAL A 263 3.32 5.58 -3.80
CA VAL A 263 4.45 6.00 -4.65
C VAL A 263 5.79 5.81 -3.94
N LEU A 264 5.92 6.30 -2.71
CA LEU A 264 7.20 6.24 -1.99
C LEU A 264 7.50 4.82 -1.47
N ALA A 265 6.47 4.04 -1.12
CA ALA A 265 6.64 2.61 -0.84
C ALA A 265 7.17 1.85 -2.07
N SER A 266 6.66 2.16 -3.27
CA SER A 266 7.14 1.54 -4.51
C SER A 266 8.58 1.91 -4.83
N VAL A 267 8.97 3.18 -4.62
CA VAL A 267 10.38 3.60 -4.75
C VAL A 267 11.26 2.80 -3.80
N ALA A 268 10.85 2.67 -2.54
CA ALA A 268 11.61 1.94 -1.52
C ALA A 268 11.73 0.44 -1.81
N LEU A 269 10.65 -0.22 -2.24
CA LEU A 269 10.68 -1.63 -2.68
C LEU A 269 11.64 -1.81 -3.86
N THR A 270 11.50 -0.96 -4.89
CA THR A 270 12.34 -1.00 -6.09
C THR A 270 13.81 -0.82 -5.74
N PHE A 271 14.12 0.17 -4.92
CA PHE A 271 15.48 0.42 -4.44
C PHE A 271 16.02 -0.75 -3.59
N GLY A 272 15.20 -1.30 -2.69
CA GLY A 272 15.56 -2.42 -1.84
C GLY A 272 15.94 -3.66 -2.66
N PHE A 273 15.08 -4.07 -3.60
CA PHE A 273 15.33 -5.21 -4.46
C PHE A 273 16.49 -4.98 -5.43
N ALA A 274 16.66 -3.76 -5.96
CA ALA A 274 17.81 -3.42 -6.78
C ALA A 274 19.15 -3.57 -6.03
N ARG A 275 19.18 -3.46 -4.70
CA ARG A 275 20.39 -3.64 -3.89
C ARG A 275 20.68 -5.11 -3.54
N THR A 276 19.65 -5.94 -3.41
CA THR A 276 19.82 -7.36 -3.11
C THR A 276 20.22 -8.15 -4.36
N TYR A 277 19.70 -7.78 -5.53
CA TYR A 277 19.82 -8.55 -6.77
C TYR A 277 20.80 -7.99 -7.83
N LYS A 278 21.63 -7.00 -7.50
CA LYS A 278 22.61 -6.46 -8.46
C LYS A 278 23.79 -7.42 -8.65
N CYS A 279 23.96 -7.95 -9.85
CA CYS A 279 25.23 -8.51 -10.31
C CYS A 279 26.14 -7.37 -10.77
N GLU A 280 27.35 -7.25 -10.20
CA GLU A 280 28.36 -6.30 -10.65
C GLU A 280 29.52 -7.09 -11.26
N PRO A 281 29.52 -7.31 -12.59
CA PRO A 281 30.46 -8.21 -13.25
C PRO A 281 31.93 -7.75 -13.16
N ALA A 282 32.21 -6.54 -12.68
CA ALA A 282 33.54 -5.92 -12.73
C ALA A 282 34.27 -5.84 -11.38
N ARG A 283 33.68 -6.25 -10.25
CA ARG A 283 34.34 -6.16 -8.94
C ARG A 283 34.23 -7.45 -8.15
N SER A 284 35.39 -8.03 -7.80
CA SER A 284 35.45 -9.13 -6.83
C SER A 284 34.94 -8.62 -5.47
N PRO A 285 33.95 -9.26 -4.85
CA PRO A 285 33.50 -8.89 -3.51
C PRO A 285 34.55 -9.16 -2.43
N LEU A 286 35.70 -9.76 -2.75
CA LEU A 286 36.83 -9.96 -1.83
C LEU A 286 37.84 -8.80 -1.85
N SER A 287 37.65 -7.77 -2.69
CA SER A 287 38.55 -6.62 -2.76
C SER A 287 38.19 -5.46 -1.82
N TRP A 288 37.41 -5.71 -0.76
CA TRP A 288 37.22 -4.71 0.31
C TRP A 288 38.52 -4.60 1.12
N GLY A 289 39.45 -3.76 0.67
CA GLY A 289 40.64 -3.39 1.45
C GLY A 289 41.99 -3.76 0.83
N ARG A 290 42.23 -3.39 -0.42
CA ARG A 290 43.57 -3.05 -0.91
C ARG A 290 43.50 -1.85 -1.84
#